data_AF-A0A9P8TT58-F1
#
_entry.id   AF-A0A9P8TT58-F1
#
_cell.length_a   1.000
_cell.length_b   1.000
_cell.length_c   1.000
_cell.angle_alpha   90.00
_cell.angle_beta   90.00
_cell.angle_gamma   90.00
#
_symmetry.space_group_name_H-M   'P 1'
#
loop_
_entity.id
_entity.type
_entity.pdbx_description
1 polymer ?
#
loop_
_entity_poly.entity_id
_entity_poly.type
_entity_poly.pdbx_seq_one_letter_code
_entity_poly.pdbx_strand_id
1 'polypeptide(L)'
;MPSFTNVAMDLASTTRSRIARFWDSAIDVGRGIHAALKGTCSRVDTIRDVDDLEEQIEDIPQGYPRYSALVASDESFHVCRGFFALRSRLLLRKQDRLVVLEKQLREIDKAETAPLYLAALREDANAQRLQILQEMDEALSDYDAFLERASRALSLRRPAARNVDALVNWLNGTAALARHETAYLNGTKDLTA
;
A
#
# COMPACT_ATOMS: atom_id res chain seq x y z
N MET A 1 -47.73 -30.38 -3.47
CA MET A 1 -47.01 -29.27 -4.13
C MET A 1 -47.67 -27.96 -3.75
N PRO A 2 -47.11 -27.19 -2.79
CA PRO A 2 -47.42 -25.78 -2.64
C PRO A 2 -46.19 -24.89 -2.91
N SER A 3 -46.50 -23.69 -3.39
CA SER A 3 -45.64 -22.66 -3.96
C SER A 3 -44.71 -21.96 -2.95
N PHE A 4 -43.46 -21.77 -3.37
CA PHE A 4 -42.43 -20.96 -2.72
C PHE A 4 -42.61 -19.48 -3.07
N THR A 5 -43.15 -18.67 -2.17
CA THR A 5 -42.91 -17.21 -2.08
C THR A 5 -43.63 -16.66 -0.85
N ASN A 6 -42.99 -16.70 0.32
CA ASN A 6 -43.24 -15.76 1.45
C ASN A 6 -42.38 -16.07 2.68
N VAL A 7 -41.05 -16.06 2.55
CA VAL A 7 -40.13 -16.08 3.71
C VAL A 7 -39.02 -15.02 3.60
N ALA A 8 -38.92 -14.26 2.50
CA ALA A 8 -37.79 -13.34 2.28
C ALA A 8 -37.97 -11.92 2.86
N MET A 9 -39.11 -11.59 3.47
CA MET A 9 -39.42 -10.18 3.83
C MET A 9 -39.24 -9.84 5.31
N ASP A 10 -38.86 -10.79 6.17
CA ASP A 10 -38.82 -10.56 7.64
C ASP A 10 -37.44 -10.74 8.29
N LEU A 11 -36.36 -10.83 7.49
CA LEU A 11 -34.98 -10.88 7.99
C LEU A 11 -34.17 -9.59 7.77
N ALA A 12 -34.77 -8.55 7.17
CA ALA A 12 -34.11 -7.27 6.86
C ALA A 12 -34.25 -6.20 7.97
N SER A 13 -35.08 -6.43 9.00
CA SER A 13 -35.35 -5.48 10.08
C SER A 13 -34.48 -5.72 11.33
N THR A 14 -34.12 -6.97 11.63
CA THR A 14 -33.39 -7.34 12.85
C THR A 14 -31.87 -7.10 12.75
N THR A 15 -31.33 -7.02 11.53
CA THR A 15 -29.90 -6.78 11.27
C THR A 15 -29.51 -5.29 11.34
N ARG A 16 -30.49 -4.36 11.34
CA ARG A 16 -30.24 -2.91 11.50
C ARG A 16 -29.81 -2.52 12.91
N SER A 17 -30.28 -3.21 13.96
CA SER A 17 -30.04 -2.81 15.35
C SER A 17 -28.70 -3.26 15.93
N ARG A 18 -28.07 -4.29 15.35
CA ARG A 18 -26.73 -4.77 15.77
C ARG A 18 -25.60 -4.02 15.06
N ILE A 19 -25.83 -3.57 13.82
CA ILE A 19 -24.87 -2.77 13.06
C ILE A 19 -24.80 -1.35 13.63
N ALA A 20 -25.93 -0.69 13.94
CA ALA A 20 -25.94 0.64 14.57
C ALA A 20 -25.16 0.70 15.91
N ARG A 21 -25.29 -0.33 16.76
CA ARG A 21 -24.57 -0.41 18.04
C ARG A 21 -23.07 -0.69 17.90
N PHE A 22 -22.64 -1.34 16.81
CA PHE A 22 -21.22 -1.54 16.52
C PHE A 22 -20.59 -0.24 15.97
N TRP A 23 -21.34 0.52 15.17
CA TRP A 23 -20.93 1.85 14.72
C TRP A 23 -20.88 2.87 15.87
N ASP A 24 -21.81 2.87 16.84
CA ASP A 24 -21.73 3.77 18.00
C ASP A 24 -20.45 3.57 18.86
N SER A 25 -19.92 2.34 18.92
CA SER A 25 -18.66 2.04 19.63
C SER A 25 -17.39 2.40 18.83
N ALA A 26 -17.48 2.46 17.50
CA ALA A 26 -16.37 2.87 16.63
C ALA A 26 -16.35 4.39 16.39
N ILE A 27 -17.53 5.03 16.40
CA ILE A 27 -17.72 6.49 16.28
C ILE A 27 -17.19 7.24 17.53
N ASP A 28 -17.03 6.56 18.67
CA ASP A 28 -16.42 7.18 19.87
C ASP A 28 -14.90 7.45 19.71
N VAL A 29 -14.23 6.81 18.74
CA VAL A 29 -12.83 7.13 18.39
C VAL A 29 -12.76 8.40 17.54
N GLY A 30 -13.75 8.63 16.66
CA GLY A 30 -13.82 9.85 15.82
C GLY A 30 -14.25 11.10 16.61
N ARG A 31 -15.10 10.95 17.64
CA ARG A 31 -15.49 12.08 18.52
C ARG A 31 -14.37 12.56 19.44
N GLY A 32 -13.36 11.73 19.72
CA GLY A 32 -12.21 12.09 20.55
C GLY A 32 -11.17 12.98 19.84
N ILE A 33 -11.08 12.92 18.51
CA ILE A 33 -10.07 13.66 17.74
C ILE A 33 -10.41 15.16 17.69
N HIS A 34 -11.70 15.51 17.72
CA HIS A 34 -12.13 16.92 17.70
C HIS A 34 -11.86 17.66 19.04
N ALA A 35 -11.67 16.94 20.15
CA ALA A 35 -11.46 17.53 21.48
C ALA A 35 -10.00 17.97 21.75
N ALA A 36 -9.02 17.47 20.99
CA ALA A 36 -7.59 17.69 21.28
C ALA A 36 -6.99 18.96 20.65
N LEU A 37 -7.72 19.69 19.80
CA LEU A 37 -7.22 20.89 19.09
C LEU A 37 -7.70 22.22 19.67
N LYS A 38 -8.49 22.23 20.75
CA LYS A 38 -8.95 23.46 21.41
C LYS A 38 -8.05 23.85 22.59
N GLY A 39 -6.79 24.15 22.29
CA GLY A 39 -5.83 24.69 23.25
C GLY A 39 -5.12 25.92 22.68
N THR A 40 -5.58 27.09 23.13
CA THR A 40 -4.93 28.41 23.00
C THR A 40 -4.80 29.04 21.60
N CYS A 41 -5.70 29.96 21.26
CA CYS A 41 -5.34 31.31 20.80
C CYS A 41 -6.59 32.21 20.75
N SER A 42 -6.50 33.41 21.32
CA SER A 42 -7.60 34.37 21.44
C SER A 42 -7.67 35.34 20.26
N ARG A 43 -8.91 35.59 19.80
CA ARG A 43 -9.48 36.88 19.37
C ARG A 43 -9.05 37.45 18.01
N VAL A 44 -9.91 37.28 17.00
CA VAL A 44 -10.48 38.36 16.15
C VAL A 44 -11.88 37.92 15.68
N ASP A 45 -12.87 38.80 15.85
CA ASP A 45 -14.28 38.59 15.47
C ASP A 45 -14.58 39.02 14.02
N THR A 46 -15.50 38.27 13.39
CA THR A 46 -16.65 38.67 12.56
C THR A 46 -16.70 38.25 11.07
N ILE A 47 -17.78 37.52 10.77
CA ILE A 47 -18.62 37.43 9.55
C ILE A 47 -18.56 36.12 8.73
N ARG A 48 -19.71 35.41 8.79
CA ARG A 48 -20.29 34.36 7.94
C ARG A 48 -19.75 32.95 8.08
N ASP A 49 -20.46 32.18 8.89
CA ASP A 49 -20.98 30.83 8.61
C ASP A 49 -20.64 30.31 7.20
N VAL A 50 -19.39 29.90 7.02
CA VAL A 50 -19.09 28.78 6.15
C VAL A 50 -19.23 27.60 7.09
N ASP A 51 -20.48 27.15 7.28
CA ASP A 51 -20.69 25.77 7.70
C ASP A 51 -19.98 24.94 6.63
N ASP A 52 -18.74 24.54 6.92
CA ASP A 52 -18.01 23.52 6.20
C ASP A 52 -18.91 22.29 6.20
N LEU A 53 -19.76 22.18 5.18
CA LEU A 53 -20.53 20.98 4.89
C LEU A 53 -19.50 19.93 4.46
N GLU A 54 -18.86 19.30 5.44
CA GLU A 54 -18.15 18.06 5.24
C GLU A 54 -19.17 17.07 4.68
N GLU A 55 -19.09 16.83 3.36
CA GLU A 55 -19.92 15.87 2.66
C GLU A 55 -19.82 14.52 3.38
N GLN A 56 -20.96 13.95 3.80
CA GLN A 56 -20.92 12.66 4.47
C GLN A 56 -20.45 11.60 3.48
N ILE A 57 -19.77 10.56 3.95
CA ILE A 57 -19.27 9.48 3.08
C ILE A 57 -20.45 8.84 2.31
N GLU A 58 -21.63 8.81 2.92
CA GLU A 58 -22.87 8.30 2.34
C GLU A 58 -23.40 9.13 1.16
N ASP A 59 -23.07 10.43 1.11
CA ASP A 59 -23.48 11.36 0.05
C ASP A 59 -22.62 11.18 -1.22
N ILE A 60 -21.37 10.73 -1.05
CA ILE A 60 -20.43 10.47 -2.14
C ILE A 60 -20.95 9.34 -3.04
N PRO A 61 -20.87 9.43 -4.39
CA PRO A 61 -21.35 8.38 -5.29
C PRO A 61 -20.79 6.98 -4.97
N GLN A 62 -21.68 5.98 -4.95
CA GLN A 62 -21.29 4.57 -4.73
C GLN A 62 -20.27 4.11 -5.79
N GLY A 63 -19.36 3.23 -5.37
CA GLY A 63 -18.27 2.75 -6.21
C GLY A 63 -16.92 3.05 -5.59
N TYR A 64 -15.93 3.22 -6.45
CA TYR A 64 -14.61 3.70 -6.06
C TYR A 64 -14.64 5.04 -5.32
N PRO A 65 -15.41 6.08 -5.73
CA PRO A 65 -15.40 7.37 -5.02
C PRO A 65 -15.71 7.23 -3.53
N ARG A 66 -16.84 6.58 -3.19
CA ARG A 66 -17.23 6.32 -1.80
C ARG A 66 -16.26 5.40 -1.07
N TYR A 67 -15.77 4.34 -1.70
CA TYR A 67 -14.82 3.44 -1.05
C TYR A 67 -13.48 4.12 -0.77
N SER A 68 -12.96 4.94 -1.69
CA SER A 68 -11.73 5.71 -1.46
C SER A 68 -11.90 6.74 -0.35
N ALA A 69 -13.08 7.39 -0.27
CA ALA A 69 -13.37 8.31 0.82
C ALA A 69 -13.44 7.58 2.18
N LEU A 70 -14.03 6.38 2.23
CA LEU A 70 -14.00 5.53 3.42
C LEU A 70 -12.58 5.11 3.80
N VAL A 71 -11.75 4.71 2.85
CA VAL A 71 -10.35 4.34 3.13
C VAL A 71 -9.56 5.54 3.63
N ALA A 72 -9.80 6.72 3.06
CA ALA A 72 -9.13 7.96 3.42
C ALA A 72 -9.60 8.57 4.75
N SER A 73 -10.74 8.14 5.29
CA SER A 73 -11.30 8.72 6.52
C SER A 73 -10.52 8.36 7.78
N ASP A 74 -9.76 7.27 7.76
CA ASP A 74 -8.95 6.81 8.90
C ASP A 74 -7.70 6.04 8.43
N GLU A 75 -6.55 6.34 9.01
CA GLU A 75 -5.27 5.65 8.71
C GLU A 75 -5.40 4.13 8.86
N SER A 76 -6.21 3.69 9.81
CA SER A 76 -6.41 2.29 10.13
C SER A 76 -7.17 1.50 9.06
N PHE A 77 -7.80 2.20 8.10
CA PHE A 77 -8.42 1.65 6.89
C PHE A 77 -7.52 1.67 5.66
N HIS A 78 -6.29 2.19 5.74
CA HIS A 78 -5.30 2.16 4.65
C HIS A 78 -4.68 0.77 4.47
N VAL A 79 -5.52 -0.23 4.28
CA VAL A 79 -5.15 -1.62 4.07
C VAL A 79 -4.82 -1.83 2.60
N CYS A 80 -3.59 -2.27 2.33
CA CYS A 80 -3.16 -2.62 0.97
C CYS A 80 -2.37 -3.93 0.96
N ARG A 81 -1.98 -4.38 -0.24
CA ARG A 81 -1.07 -5.51 -0.41
C ARG A 81 0.39 -5.04 -0.44
N GLY A 82 1.23 -5.67 0.38
CA GLY A 82 2.67 -5.45 0.42
C GLY A 82 3.46 -6.16 -0.70
N PHE A 83 2.87 -7.17 -1.36
CA PHE A 83 3.48 -7.94 -2.45
C PHE A 83 4.85 -8.56 -2.11
N PHE A 84 5.04 -9.04 -0.88
CA PHE A 84 6.35 -9.44 -0.35
C PHE A 84 7.06 -10.51 -1.20
N ALA A 85 6.35 -11.57 -1.60
CA ALA A 85 6.94 -12.63 -2.42
C ALA A 85 7.41 -12.13 -3.79
N LEU A 86 6.64 -11.23 -4.41
CA LEU A 86 7.00 -10.62 -5.69
C LEU A 86 8.24 -9.72 -5.53
N ARG A 87 8.29 -8.91 -4.47
CA ARG A 87 9.45 -8.07 -4.15
C ARG A 87 10.70 -8.91 -3.92
N SER A 88 10.62 -9.98 -3.12
CA SER A 88 11.73 -10.91 -2.90
C SER A 88 12.22 -11.54 -4.20
N ARG A 89 11.30 -11.97 -5.09
CA ARG A 89 11.67 -12.54 -6.40
C ARG A 89 12.43 -11.54 -7.27
N LEU A 90 12.01 -10.28 -7.27
CA LEU A 90 12.69 -9.22 -8.02
C LEU A 90 14.05 -8.86 -7.41
N LEU A 91 14.18 -8.84 -6.08
CA LEU A 91 15.46 -8.66 -5.40
C LEU A 91 16.47 -9.74 -5.80
N LEU A 92 16.07 -11.01 -5.68
CA LEU A 92 16.93 -12.14 -6.03
C LEU A 92 17.41 -12.09 -7.48
N ARG A 93 16.54 -11.68 -8.41
CA ARG A 93 16.91 -11.50 -9.82
C ARG A 93 17.96 -10.39 -10.01
N LYS A 94 17.83 -9.27 -9.31
CA LYS A 94 18.80 -8.16 -9.41
C LYS A 94 20.14 -8.55 -8.81
N GLN A 95 20.14 -9.27 -7.69
CA GLN A 95 21.36 -9.83 -7.08
C GLN A 95 22.09 -10.76 -8.05
N ASP A 96 21.37 -11.70 -8.66
CA ASP A 96 21.96 -12.63 -9.64
C ASP A 96 22.60 -11.89 -10.82
N ARG A 97 21.94 -10.84 -11.35
CA ARG A 97 22.51 -10.01 -12.40
C ARG A 97 23.85 -9.38 -11.99
N LEU A 98 23.94 -8.84 -10.79
CA LEU A 98 25.19 -8.26 -10.27
C LEU A 98 26.29 -9.32 -10.14
N VAL A 99 25.96 -10.52 -9.63
CA VAL A 99 26.91 -11.64 -9.53
C VAL A 99 27.47 -12.05 -10.90
N VAL A 100 26.62 -12.07 -11.94
CA VAL A 100 27.06 -12.36 -13.31
C VAL A 100 28.01 -11.28 -13.83
N LEU A 101 27.66 -10.00 -13.67
CA LEU A 101 28.51 -8.89 -14.12
C LEU A 101 29.85 -8.86 -13.37
N GLU A 102 29.85 -9.07 -12.06
CA GLU A 102 31.09 -9.19 -11.27
C GLU A 102 31.98 -10.31 -11.78
N LYS A 103 31.40 -11.47 -12.11
CA LYS A 103 32.15 -12.59 -12.68
C LYS A 103 32.76 -12.20 -14.03
N GLN A 104 31.99 -11.55 -14.90
CA GLN A 104 32.49 -11.09 -16.20
C GLN A 104 33.65 -10.09 -16.06
N LEU A 105 33.51 -9.11 -15.16
CA LEU A 105 34.56 -8.15 -14.87
C LEU A 105 35.86 -8.84 -14.42
N ARG A 106 35.76 -9.78 -13.46
CA ARG A 106 36.92 -10.55 -12.98
C ARG A 106 37.62 -11.32 -14.09
N GLU A 107 36.88 -11.88 -15.04
CA GLU A 107 37.49 -12.59 -16.17
C GLU A 107 38.17 -11.63 -17.16
N ILE A 108 37.59 -10.45 -17.40
CA ILE A 108 38.22 -9.39 -18.21
C ILE A 108 39.53 -8.91 -17.56
N ASP A 109 39.52 -8.71 -16.24
CA ASP A 109 40.71 -8.26 -15.50
C ASP A 109 41.83 -9.30 -15.53
N LYS A 110 41.48 -10.59 -15.38
CA LYS A 110 42.46 -11.68 -15.48
C LYS A 110 43.04 -11.85 -16.88
N ALA A 111 42.25 -11.55 -17.92
CA ALA A 111 42.66 -11.66 -19.31
C ALA A 111 43.46 -10.44 -19.81
N GLU A 112 43.59 -9.40 -18.98
CA GLU A 112 44.29 -8.18 -19.36
C GLU A 112 45.79 -8.43 -19.56
N THR A 113 46.30 -7.98 -20.71
CA THR A 113 47.70 -8.16 -21.10
C THR A 113 48.52 -6.89 -20.92
N ALA A 114 47.88 -5.73 -20.78
CA ALA A 114 48.52 -4.44 -20.52
C ALA A 114 48.37 -4.07 -19.03
N PRO A 115 49.41 -4.27 -18.19
CA PRO A 115 49.33 -3.95 -16.76
C PRO A 115 49.02 -2.48 -16.47
N LEU A 116 49.39 -1.58 -17.39
CA LEU A 116 49.10 -0.16 -17.27
C LEU A 116 47.58 0.12 -17.22
N TYR A 117 46.77 -0.63 -17.97
CA TYR A 117 45.32 -0.45 -17.99
C TYR A 117 44.70 -0.79 -16.63
N LEU A 118 45.22 -1.81 -15.93
CA LEU A 118 44.79 -2.15 -14.57
C LEU A 118 45.29 -1.16 -13.53
N ALA A 119 46.48 -0.58 -13.75
CA ALA A 119 47.14 0.29 -12.77
C ALA A 119 46.72 1.77 -12.87
N ALA A 120 46.28 2.23 -14.05
CA ALA A 120 45.97 3.62 -14.31
C ALA A 120 44.65 3.76 -15.09
N LEU A 121 43.57 4.05 -14.38
CA LEU A 121 42.23 4.22 -14.97
C LEU A 121 42.18 5.27 -16.10
N ARG A 122 43.01 6.32 -16.02
CA ARG A 122 43.11 7.34 -17.07
C ARG A 122 43.67 6.81 -18.39
N GLU A 123 44.45 5.75 -18.31
CA GLU A 123 45.10 5.07 -19.44
C GLU A 123 44.34 3.79 -19.82
N ASP A 124 43.26 3.44 -19.12
CA ASP A 124 42.50 2.23 -19.41
C ASP A 124 41.64 2.40 -20.67
N ALA A 125 42.10 1.77 -21.75
CA ALA A 125 41.42 1.74 -23.03
C ALA A 125 40.67 0.41 -23.29
N ASN A 126 40.52 -0.46 -22.28
CA ASN A 126 39.82 -1.73 -22.43
C ASN A 126 38.30 -1.49 -22.54
N ALA A 127 37.81 -1.41 -23.78
CA ALA A 127 36.40 -1.14 -24.06
C ALA A 127 35.43 -2.14 -23.40
N GLN A 128 35.82 -3.41 -23.27
CA GLN A 128 34.98 -4.43 -22.62
C GLN A 128 34.87 -4.18 -21.12
N ARG A 129 35.99 -3.85 -20.46
CA ARG A 129 35.99 -3.49 -19.03
C ARG A 129 35.13 -2.26 -18.78
N LEU A 130 35.33 -1.21 -19.57
CA LEU A 130 34.58 0.05 -19.46
C LEU A 130 33.07 -0.18 -19.64
N GLN A 131 32.67 -0.99 -20.63
CA GLN A 131 31.27 -1.34 -20.84
C GLN A 131 30.68 -2.09 -19.63
N ILE A 132 31.35 -3.13 -19.14
CA ILE A 132 30.87 -3.89 -17.98
C ILE A 132 30.78 -3.01 -16.74
N LEU A 133 31.73 -2.11 -16.51
CA LEU A 133 31.68 -1.15 -15.40
C LEU A 133 30.48 -0.21 -15.51
N GLN A 134 30.15 0.27 -16.71
CA GLN A 134 28.93 1.07 -16.92
C GLN A 134 27.65 0.25 -16.65
N GLU A 135 27.56 -0.97 -17.18
CA GLU A 135 26.40 -1.84 -16.95
C GLU A 135 26.24 -2.21 -15.46
N MET A 136 27.35 -2.35 -14.73
CA MET A 136 27.37 -2.58 -13.29
C MET A 136 26.87 -1.36 -12.51
N ASP A 137 27.29 -0.15 -12.89
CA ASP A 137 26.83 1.09 -12.24
C ASP A 137 25.31 1.25 -12.37
N GLU A 138 24.78 1.03 -13.57
CA GLU A 138 23.33 1.05 -13.83
C GLU A 138 22.59 -0.03 -13.04
N ALA A 139 23.13 -1.26 -13.00
CA ALA A 139 22.53 -2.37 -12.28
C ALA A 139 22.56 -2.18 -10.75
N LEU A 140 23.64 -1.60 -10.21
CA LEU A 140 23.76 -1.27 -8.79
C LEU A 140 22.76 -0.18 -8.40
N SER A 141 22.67 0.90 -9.19
CA SER A 141 21.70 1.97 -8.97
C SER A 141 20.25 1.45 -8.92
N ASP A 142 19.87 0.59 -9.89
CA ASP A 142 18.55 -0.04 -9.92
C ASP A 142 18.34 -1.03 -8.74
N TYR A 143 19.38 -1.76 -8.34
CA TYR A 143 19.32 -2.65 -7.17
C TYR A 143 19.11 -1.87 -5.88
N ASP A 144 19.91 -0.84 -5.62
CA ASP A 144 19.87 -0.05 -4.38
C ASP A 144 18.54 0.69 -4.23
N ALA A 145 18.08 1.35 -5.31
CA ALA A 145 16.78 2.02 -5.34
C ALA A 145 15.62 1.04 -5.14
N PHE A 146 15.73 -0.21 -5.61
CA PHE A 146 14.72 -1.24 -5.37
C PHE A 146 14.79 -1.81 -3.96
N LEU A 147 16.00 -2.05 -3.43
CA LEU A 147 16.24 -2.56 -2.08
C LEU A 147 15.67 -1.62 -1.03
N GLU A 148 15.87 -0.31 -1.19
CA GLU A 148 15.31 0.69 -0.27
C GLU A 148 13.77 0.64 -0.27
N ARG A 149 13.14 0.68 -1.45
CA ARG A 149 11.66 0.59 -1.56
C ARG A 149 11.11 -0.74 -1.07
N ALA A 150 11.82 -1.84 -1.28
CA ALA A 150 11.42 -3.15 -0.80
C ALA A 150 11.55 -3.24 0.73
N SER A 151 12.64 -2.72 1.30
CA SER A 151 12.86 -2.66 2.75
C SER A 151 11.77 -1.85 3.44
N ARG A 152 11.45 -0.65 2.94
CA ARG A 152 10.34 0.17 3.45
C ARG A 152 8.99 -0.56 3.40
N ALA A 153 8.72 -1.29 2.30
CA ALA A 153 7.48 -2.06 2.19
C ALA A 153 7.42 -3.23 3.19
N LEU A 154 8.56 -3.91 3.42
CA LEU A 154 8.67 -5.02 4.36
C LEU A 154 8.60 -4.57 5.83
N SER A 155 8.90 -3.30 6.13
CA SER A 155 8.78 -2.73 7.47
C SER A 155 7.37 -2.26 7.81
N LEU A 156 6.44 -2.24 6.85
CA LEU A 156 5.04 -1.92 7.10
C LEU A 156 4.41 -2.95 8.03
N ARG A 157 3.49 -2.49 8.88
CA ARG A 157 2.89 -3.36 9.88
C ARG A 157 1.77 -4.15 9.25
N ARG A 158 1.41 -5.26 9.89
CA ARG A 158 0.18 -5.96 9.53
C ARG A 158 -1.01 -5.15 10.04
N PRO A 159 -2.07 -4.93 9.22
CA PRO A 159 -3.27 -4.25 9.69
C PRO A 159 -3.95 -5.06 10.79
N ALA A 160 -4.62 -4.35 11.70
CA ALA A 160 -5.43 -4.99 12.73
C ALA A 160 -6.58 -5.77 12.09
N ALA A 161 -6.79 -7.03 12.50
CA ALA A 161 -7.82 -7.90 11.93
C ALA A 161 -9.21 -7.24 11.93
N ARG A 162 -9.57 -6.56 13.03
CA ARG A 162 -10.83 -5.83 13.17
C ARG A 162 -11.08 -4.78 12.07
N ASN A 163 -10.03 -4.13 11.57
CA ASN A 163 -10.16 -3.09 10.54
C ASN A 163 -10.38 -3.73 9.17
N VAL A 164 -9.65 -4.82 8.89
CA VAL A 164 -9.85 -5.62 7.68
C VAL A 164 -11.28 -6.18 7.65
N ASP A 165 -11.75 -6.72 8.78
CA ASP A 165 -13.10 -7.24 8.92
C ASP A 165 -14.16 -6.13 8.74
N ALA A 166 -13.91 -4.93 9.26
CA ALA A 166 -14.80 -3.78 9.06
C ALA A 166 -14.93 -3.41 7.57
N LEU A 167 -13.81 -3.33 6.85
CA LEU A 167 -13.80 -3.07 5.40
C LEU A 167 -14.52 -4.18 4.62
N VAL A 168 -14.24 -5.45 4.92
CA VAL A 168 -14.90 -6.60 4.29
C VAL A 168 -16.41 -6.58 4.53
N ASN A 169 -16.84 -6.32 5.75
CA ASN A 169 -18.26 -6.23 6.11
C ASN A 169 -18.95 -5.08 5.38
N TRP A 170 -18.30 -3.92 5.31
CA TRP A 170 -18.82 -2.76 4.58
C TRP A 170 -18.97 -3.05 3.08
N LEU A 171 -17.95 -3.66 2.46
CA LEU A 171 -17.97 -4.04 1.04
C LEU A 171 -19.05 -5.09 0.75
N ASN A 172 -19.25 -6.06 1.64
CA ASN A 172 -20.31 -7.07 1.51
C ASN A 172 -21.71 -6.46 1.67
N GLY A 173 -21.87 -5.45 2.54
CA GLY A 173 -23.15 -4.79 2.79
C GLY A 173 -23.55 -3.79 1.70
N THR A 174 -22.57 -3.12 1.08
CA THR A 174 -22.82 -2.10 0.06
C THR A 174 -22.73 -2.64 -1.37
N ALA A 175 -21.96 -3.71 -1.59
CA ALA A 175 -21.56 -4.16 -2.92
C ALA A 175 -20.98 -3.01 -3.78
N ALA A 176 -20.25 -2.08 -3.15
CA ALA A 176 -19.70 -0.90 -3.81
C ALA A 176 -18.66 -1.24 -4.89
N LEU A 177 -17.89 -2.32 -4.73
CA LEU A 177 -16.86 -2.75 -5.69
C LEU A 177 -17.08 -4.19 -6.14
N ALA A 178 -16.49 -4.56 -7.28
CA ALA A 178 -16.56 -5.93 -7.76
C ALA A 178 -15.80 -6.88 -6.83
N ARG A 179 -16.31 -8.11 -6.65
CA ARG A 179 -15.74 -9.11 -5.73
C ARG A 179 -14.27 -9.45 -6.04
N HIS A 180 -13.89 -9.42 -7.32
CA HIS A 180 -12.52 -9.74 -7.73
C HIS A 180 -11.54 -8.61 -7.40
N GLU A 181 -12.00 -7.36 -7.33
CA GLU A 181 -11.18 -6.19 -6.96
C GLU A 181 -10.91 -6.13 -5.45
N THR A 182 -11.82 -6.67 -4.64
CA THR A 182 -11.73 -6.69 -3.17
C THR A 182 -11.20 -8.01 -2.61
N ALA A 183 -10.94 -8.99 -3.49
CA ALA A 183 -10.47 -10.32 -3.11
C ALA A 183 -9.16 -10.30 -2.31
N TYR A 184 -8.35 -9.24 -2.44
CA TYR A 184 -7.11 -9.12 -1.68
C TYR A 184 -7.32 -9.03 -0.17
N LEU A 185 -8.46 -8.51 0.30
CA LEU A 185 -8.75 -8.42 1.73
C LEU A 185 -8.99 -9.81 2.35
N ASN A 186 -9.31 -10.82 1.52
CA ASN A 186 -9.69 -12.15 1.97
C ASN A 186 -8.51 -13.13 1.90
N GLY A 187 -8.07 -13.64 3.06
CA GLY A 187 -7.12 -14.76 3.13
C GLY A 187 -5.68 -14.44 2.71
N THR A 188 -5.39 -13.18 2.41
CA THR A 188 -4.06 -12.75 1.97
C THR A 188 -3.15 -12.50 3.17
N LYS A 189 -2.00 -13.17 3.20
CA LYS A 189 -0.99 -13.00 4.27
C LYS A 189 -0.12 -11.75 4.10
N ASP A 190 -0.13 -11.14 2.91
CA ASP A 190 0.69 -9.97 2.57
C ASP A 190 -0.02 -8.62 2.73
N LEU A 191 -1.01 -8.53 3.63
CA LEU A 191 -1.67 -7.26 3.95
C LEU A 191 -0.78 -6.35 4.81
N THR A 192 -0.76 -5.07 4.47
CA THR A 192 0.01 -4.02 5.15
C THR A 192 -0.85 -2.81 5.49
N ALA A 193 -0.51 -2.18 6.61
CA ALA A 193 -0.95 -0.84 7.03
C ALA A 193 0.28 -0.06 7.53
#